data_AF-A0A9E1ZXY7-F1
#
_entry.id   AF-A0A9E1ZXY7-F1
#
_cell.length_a   1.000
_cell.length_b   1.000
_cell.length_c   1.000
_cell.angle_alpha   90.00
_cell.angle_beta   90.00
_cell.angle_gamma   90.00
#
_symmetry.space_group_name_H-M   'P 1'
#
loop_
_entity.id
_entity.type
_entity.pdbx_description
1 polymer ?
#
loop_
_entity_poly.entity_id
_entity_poly.type
_entity_poly.pdbx_seq_one_letter_code
_entity_poly.pdbx_strand_id
1 'polypeptide(L)'
;MDDFTLPNLKYPTEIPTIKPGAMAHSKPYVASPDHQEALGFPGELVDGWHDKAIAKFETLLNSQRSLKVYMDACVKCGACTDKCHYFLGTGDPKNMPVARQDLMRKVYRKYFTWTGKWFPWLVGAEALTQEVLDDWYSYFHQCSQCRRCSVFCPYGIDTAEFSMAAREIMDDIGMGQKYCNEIIGKVHDIGNNLGLPEKALGATLED
;
A
#
# COMPACT_ATOMS: atom_id res chain seq x y z
N MET A 1 18.96 24.71 17.28
CA MET A 1 19.06 23.52 16.42
C MET A 1 20.08 22.64 17.09
N ASP A 2 19.67 21.51 17.64
CA ASP A 2 20.60 20.57 18.27
C ASP A 2 21.68 20.17 17.25
N ASP A 3 22.91 19.96 17.72
CA ASP A 3 24.04 19.46 16.94
C ASP A 3 23.76 18.02 16.46
N PHE A 4 22.91 17.89 15.45
CA PHE A 4 22.65 16.60 14.83
C PHE A 4 23.81 16.26 13.90
N THR A 5 24.63 15.30 14.31
CA THR A 5 25.68 14.77 13.45
C THR A 5 25.02 13.97 12.32
N LEU A 6 25.05 14.49 11.10
CA LEU A 6 24.54 13.76 9.94
C LEU A 6 25.33 12.46 9.77
N PRO A 7 24.68 11.28 9.75
CA PRO A 7 25.38 10.03 9.53
C PRO A 7 26.01 10.05 8.13
N ASN A 8 27.30 9.72 8.07
CA ASN A 8 28.00 9.59 6.78
C ASN A 8 27.48 8.31 6.08
N LEU A 9 26.64 8.50 5.07
CA LEU A 9 26.09 7.39 4.30
C LEU A 9 27.19 6.77 3.44
N LYS A 10 27.60 5.54 3.77
CA LYS A 10 28.53 4.79 2.93
C LYS A 10 27.87 4.43 1.60
N TYR A 11 28.64 4.52 0.52
CA TYR A 11 28.27 4.00 -0.80
C TYR A 11 29.19 2.81 -1.16
N PRO A 12 28.63 1.64 -1.54
CA PRO A 12 27.20 1.33 -1.60
C PRO A 12 26.54 1.27 -0.22
N THR A 13 25.24 1.54 -0.16
CA THR A 13 24.45 1.48 1.09
C THR A 13 24.50 0.07 1.67
N GLU A 14 24.82 -0.05 2.96
CA GLU A 14 24.82 -1.33 3.66
C GLU A 14 23.38 -1.88 3.72
N ILE A 15 23.20 -3.12 3.23
CA ILE A 15 21.90 -3.80 3.24
C ILE A 15 21.69 -4.39 4.64
N PRO A 16 20.57 -4.11 5.33
CA PRO A 16 20.33 -4.64 6.66
C PRO A 16 20.10 -6.15 6.63
N THR A 17 20.44 -6.83 7.73
CA THR A 17 20.03 -8.22 7.96
C THR A 17 18.51 -8.31 8.02
N ILE A 18 17.95 -9.39 7.47
CA ILE A 18 16.51 -9.64 7.47
C ILE A 18 16.00 -9.81 8.91
N LYS A 19 14.96 -9.06 9.26
CA LYS A 19 14.28 -9.09 10.56
C LYS A 19 12.77 -9.27 10.34
N PRO A 20 12.29 -10.52 10.18
CA PRO A 20 10.88 -10.81 9.93
C PRO A 20 9.99 -10.23 11.04
N GLY A 21 8.94 -9.50 10.65
CA GLY A 21 7.95 -8.97 11.58
C GLY A 21 8.39 -7.72 12.36
N ALA A 22 9.57 -7.14 12.06
CA ALA A 22 10.03 -5.91 12.70
C ALA A 22 9.02 -4.76 12.60
N MET A 23 8.19 -4.74 11.55
CA MET A 23 7.15 -3.73 11.33
C MET A 23 5.72 -4.27 11.41
N ALA A 24 5.50 -5.51 11.84
CA ALA A 24 4.16 -6.11 11.88
C ALA A 24 3.18 -5.37 12.82
N HIS A 25 3.71 -4.70 13.86
CA HIS A 25 2.92 -3.91 14.80
C HIS A 25 2.56 -2.50 14.27
N SER A 26 3.24 -2.03 13.23
CA SER A 26 3.09 -0.67 12.71
C SER A 26 1.98 -0.62 11.66
N LYS A 27 0.81 -0.15 12.05
CA LYS A 27 -0.32 0.13 11.14
C LYS A 27 -1.00 1.44 11.49
N PRO A 28 -1.50 2.21 10.49
CA PRO A 28 -2.26 3.42 10.76
C PRO A 28 -3.63 3.08 11.36
N TYR A 29 -4.35 4.10 11.83
CA TYR A 29 -5.74 3.95 12.25
C TYR A 29 -6.66 3.82 11.04
N VAL A 30 -7.66 2.94 11.14
CA VAL A 30 -8.81 2.91 10.22
C VAL A 30 -9.62 4.19 10.41
N ALA A 31 -10.14 4.75 9.32
CA ALA A 31 -10.98 5.92 9.35
C ALA A 31 -12.27 5.67 10.16
N SER A 32 -12.80 6.72 10.79
CA SER A 32 -14.12 6.64 11.42
C SER A 32 -15.22 6.52 10.36
N PRO A 33 -16.42 6.02 10.73
CA PRO A 33 -17.56 5.97 9.81
C PRO A 33 -17.83 7.31 9.12
N ASP A 34 -17.85 8.41 9.87
CA ASP A 34 -18.06 9.75 9.32
C ASP A 34 -17.08 10.13 8.20
N HIS A 35 -15.79 9.78 8.35
CA HIS A 35 -14.78 10.08 7.34
C HIS A 35 -14.88 9.18 6.10
N GLN A 36 -15.28 7.92 6.29
CA GLN A 36 -15.50 6.97 5.19
C GLN A 36 -16.72 7.36 4.36
N GLU A 37 -17.84 7.60 5.04
CA GLU A 37 -19.14 7.88 4.42
C GLU A 37 -19.15 9.21 3.67
N ALA A 38 -18.42 10.21 4.17
CA ALA A 38 -18.20 11.49 3.47
C ALA A 38 -17.57 11.30 2.07
N LEU A 39 -16.83 10.21 1.86
CA LEU A 39 -16.21 9.86 0.58
C LEU A 39 -17.01 8.81 -0.21
N GLY A 40 -18.16 8.39 0.30
CA GLY A 40 -18.97 7.32 -0.29
C GLY A 40 -18.46 5.90 -0.03
N PHE A 41 -17.51 5.72 0.89
CA PHE A 41 -17.07 4.40 1.34
C PHE A 41 -17.93 3.89 2.50
N PRO A 42 -17.99 2.57 2.73
CA PRO A 42 -18.67 2.01 3.90
C PRO A 42 -18.04 2.48 5.21
N GLY A 43 -18.85 2.79 6.21
CA GLY A 43 -18.37 3.29 7.50
C GLY A 43 -17.52 2.29 8.30
N GLU A 44 -17.77 1.00 8.11
CA GLU A 44 -17.07 -0.12 8.75
C GLU A 44 -16.84 -1.26 7.75
N LEU A 45 -16.04 -2.25 8.14
CA LEU A 45 -15.81 -3.45 7.33
C LEU A 45 -17.14 -4.15 7.00
N VAL A 46 -17.46 -4.23 5.71
CA VAL A 46 -18.77 -4.71 5.25
C VAL A 46 -18.96 -6.22 5.41
N ASP A 47 -20.19 -6.65 5.61
CA ASP A 47 -20.56 -8.06 5.48
C ASP A 47 -20.21 -8.58 4.07
N GLY A 48 -19.67 -9.79 4.00
CA GLY A 48 -19.19 -10.38 2.76
C GLY A 48 -18.01 -9.62 2.14
N TRP A 49 -17.20 -8.91 2.95
CA TRP A 49 -16.05 -8.14 2.50
C TRP A 49 -15.12 -8.91 1.57
N HIS A 50 -14.95 -10.23 1.79
CA HIS A 50 -14.08 -11.07 0.98
C HIS A 50 -14.47 -11.01 -0.50
N ASP A 51 -15.73 -11.27 -0.82
CA ASP A 51 -16.19 -11.31 -2.21
C ASP A 51 -16.22 -9.92 -2.84
N LYS A 52 -16.55 -8.89 -2.05
CA LYS A 52 -16.48 -7.48 -2.48
C LYS A 52 -15.04 -7.05 -2.79
N ALA A 53 -14.07 -7.41 -1.94
CA ALA A 53 -12.66 -7.12 -2.17
C ALA A 53 -12.15 -7.80 -3.46
N ILE A 54 -12.51 -9.06 -3.69
CA ILE A 54 -12.16 -9.77 -4.92
C ILE A 54 -12.84 -9.15 -6.15
N ALA A 55 -14.10 -8.75 -6.07
CA ALA A 55 -14.82 -8.06 -7.15
C ALA A 55 -14.21 -6.68 -7.48
N LYS A 56 -13.83 -5.91 -6.45
CA LYS A 56 -13.11 -4.64 -6.64
C LYS A 56 -11.74 -4.89 -7.27
N PHE A 57 -11.02 -5.92 -6.84
CA PHE A 57 -9.75 -6.30 -7.45
C PHE A 57 -9.93 -6.66 -8.94
N GLU A 58 -10.96 -7.41 -9.30
CA GLU A 58 -11.29 -7.69 -10.70
C GLU A 58 -11.55 -6.41 -11.51
N THR A 59 -12.29 -5.48 -10.94
CA THR A 59 -12.58 -4.18 -11.55
C THR A 59 -11.30 -3.39 -11.83
N LEU A 60 -10.35 -3.39 -10.88
CA LEU A 60 -9.04 -2.75 -11.06
C LEU A 60 -8.20 -3.45 -12.14
N LEU A 61 -8.17 -4.79 -12.17
CA LEU A 61 -7.44 -5.53 -13.20
C LEU A 61 -7.98 -5.27 -14.61
N ASN A 62 -9.28 -5.03 -14.75
CA ASN A 62 -9.92 -4.75 -16.04
C ASN A 62 -9.78 -3.29 -16.48
N SER A 63 -9.69 -2.35 -15.54
CA SER A 63 -9.56 -0.91 -15.82
C SER A 63 -8.10 -0.41 -15.88
N GLN A 64 -7.18 -1.05 -15.16
CA GLN A 64 -5.78 -0.65 -15.04
C GLN A 64 -4.86 -1.65 -15.76
N ARG A 65 -4.50 -1.33 -17.00
CA ARG A 65 -3.64 -2.19 -17.84
C ARG A 65 -2.27 -2.46 -17.20
N SER A 66 -1.67 -1.45 -16.56
CA SER A 66 -0.36 -1.56 -15.89
C SER A 66 -0.42 -2.56 -14.74
N LEU A 67 -1.38 -2.41 -13.81
CA LEU A 67 -1.60 -3.33 -12.70
C LEU A 67 -1.72 -4.77 -13.18
N LYS A 68 -2.56 -5.02 -14.20
CA LYS A 68 -2.75 -6.35 -14.78
C LYS A 68 -1.44 -6.95 -15.30
N VAL A 69 -0.66 -6.19 -16.08
CA VAL A 69 0.65 -6.65 -16.59
C VAL A 69 1.63 -6.91 -15.44
N TYR A 70 1.65 -6.02 -14.45
CA TYR A 70 2.55 -6.15 -13.31
C TYR A 70 2.25 -7.38 -12.44
N MET A 71 0.99 -7.85 -12.36
CA MET A 71 0.63 -9.08 -11.64
C MET A 71 1.31 -10.33 -12.19
N ASP A 72 1.69 -10.33 -13.47
CA ASP A 72 2.33 -11.49 -14.12
C ASP A 72 3.84 -11.26 -14.36
N ALA A 73 4.28 -10.03 -14.61
CA ALA A 73 5.63 -9.73 -15.08
C ALA A 73 6.76 -9.97 -14.06
N CYS A 74 6.51 -9.92 -12.74
CA CYS A 74 7.60 -10.03 -11.76
C CYS A 74 8.20 -11.44 -11.69
N VAL A 75 9.51 -11.54 -11.93
CA VAL A 75 10.30 -12.78 -11.80
C VAL A 75 11.00 -12.93 -10.43
N LYS A 76 10.67 -12.08 -9.46
CA LYS A 76 11.27 -12.04 -8.11
C LYS A 76 12.81 -11.90 -8.07
N CYS A 77 13.41 -11.13 -8.99
CA CYS A 77 14.87 -10.93 -9.03
C CYS A 77 15.45 -10.12 -7.85
N GLY A 78 14.61 -9.37 -7.12
CA GLY A 78 15.03 -8.61 -5.95
C GLY A 78 15.77 -7.29 -6.22
N ALA A 79 15.91 -6.83 -7.47
CA ALA A 79 16.60 -5.58 -7.82
C ALA A 79 16.04 -4.32 -7.14
N CYS A 80 14.79 -4.36 -6.69
CA CYS A 80 14.12 -3.28 -5.98
C CYS A 80 14.30 -3.33 -4.44
N THR A 81 14.85 -4.40 -3.89
CA THR A 81 14.90 -4.71 -2.44
C THR A 81 15.61 -3.61 -1.66
N ASP A 82 16.89 -3.38 -1.98
CA ASP A 82 17.76 -2.39 -1.32
C ASP A 82 17.43 -0.94 -1.72
N LYS A 83 16.35 -0.72 -2.48
CA LYS A 83 15.91 0.60 -2.91
C LYS A 83 14.82 1.16 -2.01
N CYS A 84 14.15 0.33 -1.22
CA CYS A 84 13.10 0.79 -0.32
C CYS A 84 13.67 1.32 1.00
N HIS A 85 13.38 2.59 1.32
CA HIS A 85 13.78 3.20 2.60
C HIS A 85 13.25 2.43 3.82
N TYR A 86 12.02 1.92 3.73
CA TYR A 86 11.40 1.15 4.82
C TYR A 86 12.10 -0.19 5.04
N PHE A 87 12.49 -0.88 3.97
CA PHE A 87 13.29 -2.09 4.13
C PHE A 87 14.67 -1.76 4.70
N LEU A 88 15.36 -0.75 4.16
CA LEU A 88 16.69 -0.34 4.64
C LEU A 88 16.68 0.07 6.12
N GLY A 89 15.63 0.76 6.58
CA GLY A 89 15.54 1.22 7.97
C GLY A 89 15.14 0.13 8.97
N THR A 90 14.49 -0.96 8.53
CA THR A 90 13.84 -1.91 9.44
C THR A 90 14.36 -3.35 9.31
N GLY A 91 14.86 -3.72 8.13
CA GLY A 91 15.19 -5.09 7.78
C GLY A 91 13.96 -5.99 7.56
N ASP A 92 12.73 -5.46 7.64
CA ASP A 92 11.52 -6.27 7.49
C ASP A 92 11.36 -6.75 6.02
N PRO A 93 11.38 -8.06 5.76
CA PRO A 93 11.28 -8.58 4.40
C PRO A 93 9.97 -8.19 3.71
N LYS A 94 8.85 -8.01 4.43
CA LYS A 94 7.57 -7.57 3.84
C LYS A 94 7.61 -6.11 3.39
N ASN A 95 8.64 -5.35 3.76
CA ASN A 95 8.92 -4.02 3.22
C ASN A 95 9.83 -4.01 1.99
N MET A 96 10.46 -5.14 1.63
CA MET A 96 11.11 -5.28 0.33
C MET A 96 10.03 -5.13 -0.76
N PRO A 97 10.19 -4.28 -1.79
CA PRO A 97 9.13 -4.06 -2.77
C PRO A 97 8.71 -5.35 -3.49
N VAL A 98 9.67 -6.25 -3.74
CA VAL A 98 9.42 -7.56 -4.34
C VAL A 98 8.51 -8.45 -3.49
N ALA A 99 8.63 -8.39 -2.16
CA ALA A 99 7.84 -9.19 -1.24
C ALA A 99 6.51 -8.51 -0.89
N ARG A 100 6.51 -7.18 -0.74
CA ARG A 100 5.28 -6.40 -0.49
C ARG A 100 4.26 -6.59 -1.60
N GLN A 101 4.67 -6.46 -2.86
CA GLN A 101 3.77 -6.72 -4.00
C GLN A 101 3.29 -8.18 -4.03
N ASP A 102 4.07 -9.13 -3.50
CA ASP A 102 3.68 -10.55 -3.50
C ASP A 102 2.55 -10.84 -2.51
N LEU A 103 2.33 -10.01 -1.48
CA LEU A 103 1.12 -10.05 -0.64
C LEU A 103 -0.15 -10.00 -1.51
N MET A 104 -0.16 -9.11 -2.50
CA MET A 104 -1.27 -8.97 -3.45
C MET A 104 -1.22 -10.03 -4.55
N ARG A 105 -0.02 -10.35 -5.07
CA ARG A 105 0.11 -11.34 -6.16
C ARG A 105 -0.29 -12.76 -5.74
N LYS A 106 -0.11 -13.14 -4.47
CA LYS A 106 -0.55 -14.45 -3.95
C LYS A 106 -2.07 -14.63 -4.04
N VAL A 107 -2.80 -13.58 -3.66
CA VAL A 107 -4.26 -13.50 -3.81
C VAL A 107 -4.63 -13.46 -5.28
N TYR A 108 -3.94 -12.65 -6.09
CA TYR A 108 -4.16 -12.62 -7.55
C TYR A 108 -4.09 -14.02 -8.17
N ARG A 109 -3.02 -14.77 -7.86
CA ARG A 109 -2.86 -16.15 -8.36
C ARG A 109 -4.02 -17.04 -7.94
N LYS A 110 -4.48 -16.93 -6.69
CA LYS A 110 -5.54 -17.79 -6.15
C LYS A 110 -6.88 -17.63 -6.89
N TYR A 111 -7.26 -16.40 -7.22
CA TYR A 111 -8.60 -16.11 -7.74
C TYR A 111 -8.65 -15.85 -9.25
N PHE A 112 -7.57 -15.35 -9.86
CA PHE A 112 -7.58 -14.89 -11.26
C PHE A 112 -6.73 -15.72 -12.22
N THR A 113 -6.03 -16.75 -11.73
CA THR A 113 -5.27 -17.66 -12.59
C THR A 113 -5.80 -19.08 -12.49
N TRP A 114 -5.83 -19.80 -13.62
CA TRP A 114 -6.28 -21.19 -13.64
C TRP A 114 -5.40 -22.08 -12.75
N THR A 115 -4.07 -21.92 -12.83
CA THR A 115 -3.12 -22.71 -12.04
C THR A 115 -3.25 -22.45 -10.55
N GLY A 116 -3.41 -21.20 -10.11
CA GLY A 116 -3.57 -20.91 -8.68
C GLY A 116 -4.93 -21.31 -8.11
N LYS A 117 -5.99 -21.38 -8.94
CA LYS A 117 -7.30 -21.89 -8.53
C LYS A 117 -7.28 -23.38 -8.23
N TRP A 118 -6.65 -24.18 -9.10
CA TRP A 118 -6.66 -25.65 -9.02
C TRP A 118 -5.44 -26.25 -8.31
N PHE A 119 -4.28 -25.60 -8.40
CA PHE A 119 -3.00 -26.09 -7.86
C PHE A 119 -2.27 -24.98 -7.07
N PRO A 120 -2.87 -24.46 -5.99
CA PRO A 120 -2.33 -23.29 -5.29
C PRO A 120 -0.92 -23.49 -4.72
N TRP A 121 -0.57 -24.72 -4.32
CA TRP A 121 0.74 -25.07 -3.76
C TRP A 121 1.89 -24.96 -4.77
N LEU A 122 1.62 -25.13 -6.08
CA LEU A 122 2.64 -25.03 -7.14
C LEU A 122 3.12 -23.59 -7.35
N VAL A 123 2.20 -22.64 -7.20
CA VAL A 123 2.44 -21.22 -7.54
C VAL A 123 2.46 -20.33 -6.30
N GLY A 124 2.40 -20.91 -5.10
CA GLY A 124 2.30 -20.16 -3.84
C GLY A 124 1.12 -19.19 -3.87
N ALA A 125 -0.06 -19.67 -4.27
CA ALA A 125 -1.31 -18.91 -4.20
C ALA A 125 -1.92 -19.03 -2.81
N GLU A 126 -2.52 -17.96 -2.32
CA GLU A 126 -3.07 -17.86 -0.98
C GLU A 126 -4.44 -17.19 -1.03
N ALA A 127 -5.38 -17.67 -0.21
CA ALA A 127 -6.70 -17.04 -0.11
C ALA A 127 -6.61 -15.69 0.59
N LEU A 128 -7.54 -14.78 0.30
CA LEU A 128 -7.63 -13.51 1.00
C LEU A 128 -8.32 -13.73 2.35
N THR A 129 -7.56 -14.14 3.37
CA THR A 129 -8.06 -14.29 4.74
C THR A 129 -8.00 -12.97 5.51
N GLN A 130 -8.60 -12.92 6.71
CA GLN A 130 -8.51 -11.73 7.58
C GLN A 130 -7.05 -11.39 7.90
N GLU A 131 -6.20 -12.39 8.13
CA GLU A 131 -4.78 -12.19 8.43
C GLU A 131 -4.04 -11.61 7.21
N VAL A 132 -4.38 -12.06 6.00
CA VAL A 132 -3.82 -11.49 4.76
C VAL A 132 -4.30 -10.05 4.58
N LEU A 133 -5.56 -9.76 4.88
CA LEU A 133 -6.10 -8.40 4.83
C LEU A 133 -5.42 -7.48 5.86
N ASP A 134 -5.17 -7.97 7.07
CA ASP A 134 -4.44 -7.22 8.12
C ASP A 134 -2.99 -6.94 7.69
N ASP A 135 -2.33 -7.91 7.05
CA ASP A 135 -1.01 -7.74 6.43
C ASP A 135 -1.04 -6.69 5.32
N TRP A 136 -2.06 -6.72 4.45
CA TRP A 136 -2.25 -5.71 3.42
C TRP A 136 -2.39 -4.32 4.05
N TYR A 137 -3.27 -4.20 5.04
CA TYR A 137 -3.54 -2.95 5.71
C TYR A 137 -2.30 -2.39 6.40
N SER A 138 -1.48 -3.23 7.04
CA SER A 138 -0.21 -2.78 7.62
C SER A 138 0.81 -2.41 6.54
N TYR A 139 1.20 -3.37 5.68
CA TYR A 139 2.38 -3.20 4.83
C TYR A 139 2.15 -2.34 3.58
N PHE A 140 0.94 -2.27 3.04
CA PHE A 140 0.66 -1.32 1.95
C PHE A 140 0.58 0.10 2.44
N HIS A 141 0.18 0.37 3.69
CA HIS A 141 0.23 1.71 4.29
C HIS A 141 1.63 2.13 4.76
N GLN A 142 2.57 1.19 4.92
CA GLN A 142 3.99 1.52 5.14
C GLN A 142 4.71 1.99 3.86
N CYS A 143 4.13 1.81 2.67
CA CYS A 143 4.71 2.28 1.42
C CYS A 143 4.50 3.79 1.24
N SER A 144 5.56 4.60 1.11
CA SER A 144 5.44 6.03 0.77
C SER A 144 5.05 6.30 -0.68
N GLN A 145 4.95 5.27 -1.53
CA GLN A 145 4.74 5.43 -2.98
C GLN A 145 5.82 6.32 -3.65
N CYS A 146 7.03 6.40 -3.09
CA CYS A 146 8.14 7.19 -3.66
C CYS A 146 8.65 6.69 -5.03
N ARG A 147 8.15 5.55 -5.53
CA ARG A 147 8.49 4.95 -6.84
C ARG A 147 9.98 4.68 -7.09
N ARG A 148 10.88 4.80 -6.10
CA ARG A 148 12.30 4.42 -6.28
C ARG A 148 12.45 2.98 -6.76
N CYS A 149 11.64 2.06 -6.25
CA CYS A 149 11.59 0.66 -6.70
C CYS A 149 11.31 0.47 -8.21
N SER A 150 10.52 1.36 -8.84
CA SER A 150 10.16 1.23 -10.26
C SER A 150 11.33 1.59 -11.17
N VAL A 151 12.12 2.61 -10.78
CA VAL A 151 13.34 3.05 -11.48
C VAL A 151 14.36 1.91 -11.60
N PHE A 152 14.45 1.04 -10.60
CA PHE A 152 15.42 -0.06 -10.57
C PHE A 152 14.84 -1.41 -11.00
N CYS A 153 13.55 -1.51 -11.30
CA CYS A 153 12.97 -2.75 -11.77
C CYS A 153 13.33 -2.97 -13.25
N PRO A 154 14.06 -4.04 -13.62
CA PRO A 154 14.41 -4.28 -15.03
C PRO A 154 13.20 -4.61 -15.90
N TYR A 155 12.06 -4.93 -15.29
CA TYR A 155 10.77 -5.18 -15.97
C TYR A 155 9.84 -3.96 -15.95
N GLY A 156 10.28 -2.81 -15.40
CA GLY A 156 9.48 -1.58 -15.34
C GLY A 156 8.25 -1.67 -14.43
N ILE A 157 8.27 -2.55 -13.43
CA ILE A 157 7.16 -2.74 -12.50
C ILE A 157 7.13 -1.61 -11.48
N ASP A 158 6.02 -0.88 -11.41
CA ASP A 158 5.79 0.12 -10.38
C ASP A 158 5.05 -0.46 -9.18
N THR A 159 5.78 -0.75 -8.10
CA THR A 159 5.15 -1.28 -6.86
C THR A 159 4.31 -0.25 -6.12
N ALA A 160 4.39 1.04 -6.47
CA ALA A 160 3.49 2.05 -5.93
C ALA A 160 2.05 1.80 -6.42
N GLU A 161 1.85 1.35 -7.65
CA GLU A 161 0.52 1.02 -8.18
C GLU A 161 -0.12 -0.16 -7.44
N PHE A 162 0.66 -1.16 -7.03
CA PHE A 162 0.15 -2.23 -6.13
C PHE A 162 -0.32 -1.65 -4.80
N SER A 163 0.42 -0.69 -4.24
CA SER A 163 0.06 -0.07 -2.98
C SER A 163 -1.19 0.80 -3.13
N MET A 164 -1.34 1.52 -4.24
CA MET A 164 -2.56 2.27 -4.56
C MET A 164 -3.76 1.35 -4.72
N ALA A 165 -3.63 0.29 -5.53
CA ALA A 165 -4.71 -0.65 -5.80
C ALA A 165 -5.13 -1.41 -4.53
N ALA A 166 -4.18 -1.85 -3.71
CA ALA A 166 -4.49 -2.51 -2.44
C ALA A 166 -5.23 -1.57 -1.48
N ARG A 167 -4.81 -0.30 -1.37
CA ARG A 167 -5.51 0.71 -0.55
C ARG A 167 -6.92 0.97 -1.06
N GLU A 168 -7.09 1.12 -2.37
CA GLU A 168 -8.41 1.32 -2.98
C GLU A 168 -9.34 0.12 -2.75
N ILE A 169 -8.83 -1.11 -2.81
CA ILE A 169 -9.61 -2.31 -2.45
C ILE A 169 -10.03 -2.27 -0.98
N MET A 170 -9.14 -1.83 -0.09
CA MET A 170 -9.45 -1.74 1.34
C MET A 170 -10.44 -0.60 1.65
N ASP A 171 -10.33 0.55 1.00
CA ASP A 171 -11.32 1.64 1.10
C ASP A 171 -12.72 1.15 0.68
N ASP A 172 -12.82 0.41 -0.44
CA ASP A 172 -14.08 -0.11 -1.01
C ASP A 172 -14.84 -1.06 -0.06
N ILE A 173 -14.11 -1.76 0.81
CA ILE A 173 -14.70 -2.68 1.81
C ILE A 173 -14.86 -2.07 3.20
N GLY A 174 -14.56 -0.79 3.40
CA GLY A 174 -14.73 -0.14 4.70
C GLY A 174 -13.48 -0.09 5.58
N MET A 175 -12.29 -0.33 5.01
CA MET A 175 -11.00 -0.32 5.70
C MET A 175 -10.06 0.77 5.13
N GLY A 176 -10.56 2.00 5.08
CA GLY A 176 -9.75 3.13 4.63
C GLY A 176 -8.86 3.73 5.72
N GLN A 177 -7.79 4.40 5.30
CA GLN A 177 -6.84 5.03 6.21
C GLN A 177 -7.40 6.35 6.76
N LYS A 178 -7.41 6.51 8.09
CA LYS A 178 -7.89 7.73 8.77
C LYS A 178 -7.33 9.03 8.16
N TYR A 179 -6.01 9.13 8.05
CA TYR A 179 -5.35 10.37 7.64
C TYR A 179 -5.78 10.81 6.24
N CYS A 180 -5.81 9.89 5.28
CA CYS A 180 -6.20 10.19 3.91
C CYS A 180 -7.69 10.53 3.83
N ASN A 181 -8.55 9.71 4.42
CA ASN A 181 -10.00 9.87 4.26
C ASN A 181 -10.52 11.13 4.97
N GLU A 182 -9.97 11.46 6.14
CA GLU A 182 -10.24 12.72 6.83
C GLU A 182 -9.84 13.95 6.00
N ILE A 183 -8.65 13.92 5.39
CA ILE A 183 -8.12 15.05 4.62
C ILE A 183 -8.91 15.26 3.33
N ILE A 184 -9.24 14.18 2.62
CA ILE A 184 -10.01 14.28 1.38
C ILE A 184 -11.40 14.87 1.66
N GLY A 185 -12.06 14.46 2.75
CA GLY A 185 -13.32 15.08 3.18
C GLY A 185 -13.18 16.59 3.39
N LYS A 186 -12.13 17.03 4.10
CA LYS A 186 -11.84 18.46 4.29
C LYS A 186 -11.57 19.21 2.99
N VAL A 187 -10.95 18.58 1.99
CA VAL A 187 -10.77 19.19 0.67
C VAL A 187 -12.11 19.44 0.00
N HIS A 188 -13.06 18.51 0.08
CA HIS A 188 -14.38 18.68 -0.50
C HIS A 188 -15.24 19.71 0.25
N ASP A 189 -15.14 19.76 1.58
CA ASP A 189 -15.94 20.66 2.40
C ASP A 189 -15.37 22.08 2.51
N ILE A 190 -14.07 22.19 2.81
CA ILE A 190 -13.39 23.45 3.15
C ILE A 190 -12.59 23.99 1.95
N GLY A 191 -12.24 23.13 0.98
CA GLY A 191 -11.46 23.52 -0.20
C GLY A 191 -9.94 23.42 -0.03
N ASN A 192 -9.44 22.90 1.10
CA ASN A 192 -8.01 22.65 1.30
C ASN A 192 -7.72 21.44 2.21
N ASN A 193 -6.53 20.86 2.03
CA ASN A 193 -6.12 19.62 2.71
C ASN A 193 -5.75 19.80 4.19
N LEU A 194 -5.52 21.04 4.62
CA LEU A 194 -5.20 21.37 6.01
C LEU A 194 -6.47 21.61 6.84
N GLY A 195 -7.63 21.76 6.18
CA GLY A 195 -8.89 22.15 6.82
C GLY A 195 -8.84 23.58 7.39
N LEU A 196 -8.02 24.45 6.83
CA LEU A 196 -7.91 25.84 7.27
C LEU A 196 -9.14 26.64 6.83
N PRO A 197 -9.88 27.27 7.74
CA PRO A 197 -10.91 28.23 7.38
C PRO A 197 -10.32 29.42 6.61
N GLU A 198 -11.13 30.08 5.80
CA GLU A 198 -10.71 31.22 4.95
C GLU A 198 -9.87 32.26 5.70
N LYS A 199 -10.29 32.65 6.92
CA LYS A 199 -9.56 33.62 7.74
C LYS A 199 -8.16 33.15 8.14
N ALA A 200 -7.99 31.87 8.46
CA ALA A 200 -6.70 31.31 8.82
C ALA A 200 -5.78 31.17 7.61
N LEU A 201 -6.34 30.82 6.45
CA LEU A 201 -5.60 30.78 5.19
C LEU A 201 -5.12 32.18 4.78
N GLY A 202 -5.99 33.20 4.87
CA GLY A 202 -5.63 34.60 4.61
C GLY A 202 -4.47 35.07 5.48
N ALA A 203 -4.54 34.83 6.80
CA ALA A 203 -3.47 35.20 7.72
C ALA A 203 -2.13 34.52 7.41
N THR A 204 -2.13 33.30 6.85
CA THR A 204 -0.90 32.59 6.46
C THR A 204 -0.23 33.20 5.21
N LEU A 205 -0.97 33.94 4.39
CA LEU A 205 -0.49 34.56 3.15
C LEU A 205 -0.01 36.00 3.33
N GLU A 206 -0.34 36.64 4.46
CA GLU A 206 -0.02 38.05 4.75
C GLU A 206 1.34 38.24 5.44
N ASP A 207 2.06 37.14 5.76
CA ASP A 207 3.43 37.09 6.29
C ASP A 207 4.47 36.71 5.21
#